data_AF-A0A9W8P553-F1
#
_entry.id   AF-A0A9W8P553-F1
#
_cell.length_a   1.000
_cell.length_b   1.000
_cell.length_c   1.000
_cell.angle_alpha   90.00
_cell.angle_beta   90.00
_cell.angle_gamma   90.00
#
_symmetry.space_group_name_H-M   'P 1'
#
loop_
_entity.id
_entity.type
_entity.pdbx_description
1 polymer ?
#
loop_
_entity_poly.entity_id
_entity_poly.type
_entity_poly.pdbx_seq_one_letter_code
_entity_poly.pdbx_strand_id
1 'polypeptide(L)'
;MPKLPHPDYPALKHPHFERIDEYQAIWMQHWEEPIQYEDGGQSIKVNKLLAQQSGKVWRLMDYERITGNLEGSHTNDLGGCLLIGSPGIGKSTYLVYHLVQRLSQGLPTYFYDGLTIYFDATGAYVLHFNSDSDHAPFLKLPPTMFLVDSDNKPVPSRLWQSRVSLFIVLATSPKQSQFKELEKYKMMRRIIPKIPSFEEALHVWGIPFNSSKVPLLKLGWKNYGPDFRLGERVIHLGEGVFIEHEKQIADALAPLSYSQVVTLISNANITDISHKLVHSFSTVVNPTVLEHRIHSGLILRMILHASKHKRIEDRESLFDLFTLQPKLAPSLGHLFEIMSIQKLAGNFHGVLKSLQGDPTLDIHFESLPIQLFDNQSATSHTMAHGKFYIPRQKTNKAYDAFRYDGTTGYGFQKTLRDNHELNSEGMLDLCKRMEAAGMLEFLMVIVTPMNINFQLPKKVYHPQTKLQIRYYQVELDLGHRNNWLFETLTDDVDWDSVIIDA
;
A
#
# COMPACT_ATOMS: atom_id res chain seq x y z
N MET A 1 17.70 -42.10 -10.47
CA MET A 1 18.95 -42.84 -10.23
C MET A 1 19.57 -42.30 -8.94
N PRO A 2 20.09 -43.14 -8.02
CA PRO A 2 20.85 -42.60 -6.89
C PRO A 2 22.13 -41.98 -7.47
N LYS A 3 22.25 -40.64 -7.40
CA LYS A 3 23.49 -39.95 -7.78
C LYS A 3 24.59 -40.49 -6.86
N LEU A 4 25.62 -41.10 -7.45
CA LEU A 4 26.79 -41.60 -6.72
C LEU A 4 27.40 -40.43 -5.93
N PRO A 5 27.83 -40.64 -4.67
CA PRO A 5 28.50 -39.59 -3.90
C PRO A 5 29.73 -39.13 -4.69
N HIS A 6 29.82 -37.82 -4.93
CA HIS A 6 30.97 -37.21 -5.57
C HIS A 6 32.22 -37.56 -4.73
N PRO A 7 33.22 -38.26 -5.29
CA PRO A 7 34.42 -38.58 -4.56
C PRO A 7 35.19 -37.27 -4.31
N ASP A 8 35.73 -37.14 -3.10
CA ASP A 8 36.72 -36.14 -2.67
C ASP A 8 36.26 -34.74 -2.22
N TYR A 9 35.00 -34.53 -1.83
CA TYR A 9 34.77 -33.55 -0.75
C TYR A 9 35.08 -34.26 0.57
N PRO A 10 36.03 -33.77 1.40
CA PRO A 10 36.12 -34.26 2.77
C PRO A 10 34.73 -34.01 3.34
N ALA A 11 33.98 -35.09 3.59
CA ALA A 11 32.69 -35.01 4.26
C ALA A 11 32.87 -33.96 5.35
N LEU A 12 32.03 -32.91 5.36
CA LEU A 12 32.04 -31.86 6.37
C LEU A 12 31.71 -32.53 7.72
N LYS A 13 32.63 -33.35 8.24
CA LYS A 13 32.70 -33.92 9.58
C LYS A 13 33.19 -32.81 10.49
N HIS A 14 32.55 -31.67 10.37
CA HIS A 14 32.73 -30.54 11.23
C HIS A 14 31.55 -30.58 12.18
N PRO A 15 31.76 -30.48 13.50
CA PRO A 15 30.71 -30.69 14.50
C PRO A 15 29.53 -29.69 14.41
N HIS A 16 29.63 -28.74 13.49
CA HIS A 16 28.66 -27.69 13.24
C HIS A 16 27.70 -27.99 12.07
N PHE A 17 27.86 -29.09 11.34
CA PHE A 17 27.01 -29.41 10.18
C PHE A 17 26.22 -30.68 10.44
N GLU A 18 24.90 -30.54 10.50
CA GLU A 18 23.98 -31.65 10.65
C GLU A 18 23.19 -31.86 9.36
N ARG A 19 23.20 -33.09 8.85
CA ARG A 19 22.39 -33.46 7.68
C ARG A 19 20.95 -33.70 8.14
N ILE A 20 19.98 -32.94 7.62
CA ILE A 20 18.56 -33.09 7.97
C ILE A 20 17.76 -33.53 6.74
N ASP A 21 16.97 -34.59 6.89
CA ASP A 21 16.20 -35.24 5.80
C ASP A 21 15.25 -34.28 5.05
N GLU A 22 14.66 -33.34 5.78
CA GLU A 22 13.72 -32.34 5.25
C GLU A 22 14.37 -31.45 4.17
N TYR A 23 15.52 -30.84 4.50
CA TYR A 23 16.26 -30.01 3.55
C TYR A 23 16.99 -30.84 2.50
N GLN A 24 17.29 -32.11 2.78
CA GLN A 24 17.81 -33.04 1.77
C GLN A 24 16.79 -33.30 0.67
N ALA A 25 15.50 -33.38 0.98
CA ALA A 25 14.46 -33.49 -0.04
C ALA A 25 14.41 -32.25 -0.96
N ILE A 26 14.66 -31.05 -0.42
CA ILE A 26 14.78 -29.81 -1.21
C ILE A 26 16.00 -29.91 -2.13
N TRP A 27 17.16 -30.28 -1.59
CA TRP A 27 18.39 -30.43 -2.35
C TRP A 27 18.24 -31.46 -3.48
N MET A 28 17.73 -32.66 -3.19
CA MET A 28 17.52 -33.73 -4.18
C MET A 28 16.56 -33.32 -5.30
N GLN A 29 15.59 -32.46 -5.00
CA GLN A 29 14.60 -32.00 -5.98
C GLN A 29 15.16 -30.94 -6.93
N HIS A 30 16.10 -30.11 -6.48
CA HIS A 30 16.50 -28.89 -7.20
C HIS A 30 17.99 -28.81 -7.58
N TRP A 31 18.88 -29.60 -6.96
CA TRP A 31 20.33 -29.49 -7.22
C TRP A 31 20.71 -29.98 -8.62
N GLU A 32 21.19 -29.06 -9.46
CA GLU A 32 21.50 -29.28 -10.89
C GLU A 32 20.31 -29.81 -11.70
N GLU A 33 19.10 -29.69 -11.16
CA GLU A 33 17.88 -30.06 -11.86
C GLU A 33 17.30 -28.82 -12.55
N PRO A 34 16.87 -28.92 -13.82
CA PRO A 34 16.29 -27.78 -14.51
C PRO A 34 15.03 -27.29 -13.80
N ILE A 35 14.88 -25.98 -13.69
CA ILE A 35 13.69 -25.36 -13.09
C ILE A 35 12.44 -25.82 -13.84
N GLN A 36 11.52 -26.47 -13.12
CA GLN A 36 10.24 -26.88 -13.66
C GLN A 36 9.27 -25.71 -13.61
N TYR A 37 9.09 -25.06 -14.76
CA TYR A 37 8.12 -24.00 -14.95
C TYR A 37 6.71 -24.56 -15.17
N GLU A 38 5.72 -23.90 -14.58
CA GLU A 38 4.30 -24.20 -14.74
C GLU A 38 3.53 -22.93 -15.13
N ASP A 39 2.24 -23.06 -15.44
CA ASP A 39 1.33 -21.94 -15.73
C ASP A 39 1.87 -21.00 -16.84
N GLY A 40 2.42 -21.60 -17.90
CA GLY A 40 3.00 -20.85 -19.03
C GLY A 40 4.28 -20.09 -18.67
N GLY A 41 5.01 -20.51 -17.64
CA GLY A 41 6.25 -19.86 -17.19
C GLY A 41 6.05 -18.83 -16.07
N GLN A 42 4.82 -18.68 -15.58
CA GLN A 42 4.48 -17.72 -14.53
C GLN A 42 4.73 -18.27 -13.11
N SER A 43 4.86 -19.58 -12.95
CA SER A 43 5.21 -20.18 -11.66
C SER A 43 6.33 -21.22 -11.83
N ILE A 44 7.00 -21.52 -10.72
CA ILE A 44 7.98 -22.60 -10.64
C ILE A 44 7.52 -23.61 -9.60
N LYS A 45 7.72 -24.89 -9.89
CA LYS A 45 7.50 -25.95 -8.91
C LYS A 45 8.60 -25.91 -7.86
N VAL A 46 8.22 -25.92 -6.59
CA VAL A 46 9.17 -25.93 -5.47
C VAL A 46 8.84 -27.06 -4.50
N ASN A 47 9.77 -27.33 -3.58
CA ASN A 47 9.49 -28.28 -2.52
C ASN A 47 8.43 -27.70 -1.57
N LYS A 48 7.49 -28.52 -1.09
CA LYS A 48 6.39 -28.05 -0.21
C LYS A 48 6.87 -27.41 1.09
N LEU A 49 8.06 -27.79 1.57
CA LEU A 49 8.70 -27.18 2.73
C LEU A 49 9.06 -25.70 2.50
N LEU A 50 9.32 -25.30 1.26
CA LEU A 50 9.67 -23.91 0.91
C LEU A 50 8.45 -23.00 0.65
N ALA A 51 7.28 -23.56 0.32
CA ALA A 51 6.13 -22.78 -0.14
C ALA A 51 4.81 -23.17 0.53
N GLN A 52 4.84 -23.34 1.86
CA GLN A 52 3.65 -23.44 2.74
C GLN A 52 2.48 -24.20 2.08
N GLN A 53 2.75 -25.43 1.63
CA GLN A 53 1.81 -26.42 1.06
C GLN A 53 1.48 -26.32 -0.44
N SER A 54 1.60 -25.17 -1.12
CA SER A 54 1.24 -25.07 -2.55
C SER A 54 2.15 -25.91 -3.45
N GLY A 55 3.42 -26.08 -3.04
CA GLY A 55 4.46 -26.70 -3.88
C GLY A 55 4.81 -25.87 -5.11
N LYS A 56 4.40 -24.59 -5.16
CA LYS A 56 4.65 -23.68 -6.27
C LYS A 56 5.00 -22.28 -5.77
N VAL A 57 5.86 -21.59 -6.50
CA VAL A 57 6.17 -20.17 -6.29
C VAL A 57 5.88 -19.40 -7.56
N TRP A 58 5.02 -18.39 -7.47
CA TRP A 58 4.75 -17.49 -8.57
C TRP A 58 5.92 -16.54 -8.78
N ARG A 59 6.28 -16.38 -10.05
CA ARG A 59 7.33 -15.49 -10.52
C ARG A 59 6.72 -14.13 -10.80
N LEU A 60 6.85 -13.21 -9.85
CA LEU A 60 6.44 -11.83 -10.07
C LEU A 60 7.31 -11.19 -11.14
N MET A 61 6.73 -10.29 -11.94
CA MET A 61 7.40 -9.62 -13.07
C MET A 61 8.70 -8.92 -12.65
N ASP A 62 8.76 -8.41 -11.43
CA ASP A 62 9.93 -7.68 -10.94
C ASP A 62 11.09 -8.57 -10.51
N TYR A 63 10.87 -9.89 -10.35
CA TYR A 63 11.90 -10.82 -9.87
C TYR A 63 13.11 -10.88 -10.81
N GLU A 64 12.90 -10.82 -12.13
CA GLU A 64 13.99 -10.80 -13.11
C GLU A 64 14.91 -9.58 -12.90
N ARG A 65 14.32 -8.39 -12.71
CA ARG A 65 15.07 -7.16 -12.45
C ARG A 65 15.84 -7.26 -11.13
N ILE A 66 15.22 -7.81 -10.09
CA ILE A 66 15.88 -7.99 -8.79
C ILE A 66 17.08 -8.95 -8.95
N THR A 67 16.89 -10.08 -9.63
CA THR A 67 17.97 -11.06 -9.89
C THR A 67 19.11 -10.43 -10.69
N GLY A 68 18.83 -9.70 -11.77
CA GLY A 68 19.88 -9.01 -12.54
C GLY A 68 20.66 -7.98 -11.71
N ASN A 69 19.98 -7.26 -10.80
CA ASN A 69 20.64 -6.33 -9.88
C ASN A 69 21.50 -7.04 -8.82
N LEU A 70 21.04 -8.19 -8.31
CA LEU A 70 21.79 -8.98 -7.35
C LEU A 70 23.06 -9.58 -7.97
N GLU A 71 22.92 -10.22 -9.12
CA GLU A 71 24.03 -10.86 -9.83
C GLU A 71 25.10 -9.84 -10.24
N GLY A 72 24.68 -8.69 -10.78
CA GLY A 72 25.61 -7.61 -11.11
C GLY A 72 26.28 -6.95 -9.89
N SER A 73 25.71 -7.10 -8.69
CA SER A 73 26.34 -6.61 -7.44
C SER A 73 27.30 -7.66 -6.85
N HIS A 74 26.93 -8.95 -6.93
CA HIS A 74 27.73 -10.07 -6.45
C HIS A 74 29.10 -10.17 -7.16
N THR A 75 29.19 -9.77 -8.43
CA THR A 75 30.46 -9.80 -9.18
C THR A 75 31.38 -8.62 -8.88
N ASN A 76 30.85 -7.52 -8.33
CA ASN A 76 31.58 -6.24 -8.26
C ASN A 76 31.97 -5.81 -6.84
N ASP A 77 31.27 -6.27 -5.80
CA ASP A 77 31.45 -5.78 -4.42
C ASP A 77 31.54 -6.90 -3.37
N LEU A 78 32.39 -6.72 -2.35
CA LEU A 78 32.45 -7.55 -1.13
C LEU A 78 31.29 -7.28 -0.13
N GLY A 79 30.20 -6.68 -0.62
CA GLY A 79 29.07 -6.20 0.18
C GLY A 79 27.90 -7.19 0.27
N GLY A 80 26.70 -6.64 0.47
CA GLY A 80 25.45 -7.38 0.42
C GLY A 80 24.34 -6.54 -0.22
N CYS A 81 23.15 -7.12 -0.34
CA CYS A 81 21.96 -6.45 -0.82
C CYS A 81 20.85 -6.47 0.24
N LEU A 82 20.19 -5.33 0.38
CA LEU A 82 19.05 -5.12 1.25
C LEU A 82 17.78 -5.03 0.41
N LEU A 83 17.02 -6.11 0.36
CA LEU A 83 15.71 -6.17 -0.28
C LEU A 83 14.63 -5.63 0.68
N ILE A 84 14.30 -4.36 0.53
CA ILE A 84 13.46 -3.60 1.47
C ILE A 84 12.23 -3.02 0.78
N GLY A 85 11.06 -3.16 1.42
CA GLY A 85 9.79 -2.68 0.89
C GLY A 85 8.60 -3.13 1.72
N SER A 86 7.40 -2.67 1.36
CA SER A 86 6.15 -2.95 2.11
C SER A 86 6.00 -4.43 2.48
N PRO A 87 5.45 -4.75 3.67
CA PRO A 87 5.09 -6.13 4.01
C PRO A 87 4.12 -6.73 2.98
N GLY A 88 4.17 -8.04 2.79
CA GLY A 88 3.19 -8.74 1.97
C GLY A 88 3.35 -8.62 0.45
N ILE A 89 4.41 -7.98 -0.08
CA ILE A 89 4.63 -7.80 -1.53
C ILE A 89 5.48 -8.90 -2.21
N GLY A 90 5.79 -10.00 -1.52
CA GLY A 90 6.52 -11.15 -2.10
C GLY A 90 8.04 -11.19 -1.87
N LYS A 91 8.60 -10.42 -0.93
CA LYS A 91 10.06 -10.43 -0.67
C LYS A 91 10.59 -11.79 -0.19
N SER A 92 9.92 -12.42 0.77
CA SER A 92 10.26 -13.78 1.23
C SER A 92 10.13 -14.81 0.10
N THR A 93 9.06 -14.68 -0.68
CA THR A 93 8.81 -15.52 -1.86
C THR A 93 9.91 -15.38 -2.92
N TYR A 94 10.45 -14.16 -3.10
CA TYR A 94 11.59 -13.92 -3.96
C TYR A 94 12.85 -14.68 -3.49
N LEU A 95 13.12 -14.71 -2.18
CA LEU A 95 14.27 -15.47 -1.67
C LEU A 95 14.15 -16.96 -1.99
N VAL A 96 12.95 -17.53 -1.87
CA VAL A 96 12.69 -18.93 -2.25
C VAL A 96 12.86 -19.14 -3.75
N TYR A 97 12.31 -18.24 -4.58
CA TYR A 97 12.49 -18.27 -6.03
C TYR A 97 13.98 -18.27 -6.40
N HIS A 98 14.75 -17.35 -5.82
CA HIS A 98 16.17 -17.23 -6.10
C HIS A 98 17.00 -18.39 -5.54
N LEU A 99 16.62 -18.96 -4.38
CA LEU A 99 17.23 -20.19 -3.87
C LEU A 99 17.11 -21.32 -4.89
N VAL A 100 15.91 -21.59 -5.40
CA VAL A 100 15.69 -22.65 -6.40
C VAL A 100 16.48 -22.39 -7.68
N GLN A 101 16.57 -21.14 -8.14
CA GLN A 101 17.43 -20.78 -9.28
C GLN A 101 18.89 -21.17 -9.02
N ARG A 102 19.44 -20.83 -7.85
CA ARG A 102 20.83 -21.14 -7.52
C ARG A 102 21.07 -22.65 -7.40
N LEU A 103 20.17 -23.38 -6.75
CA LEU A 103 20.26 -24.84 -6.64
C LEU A 103 20.22 -25.51 -8.02
N SER A 104 19.34 -25.05 -8.92
CA SER A 104 19.25 -25.57 -10.30
C SER A 104 20.53 -25.41 -11.11
N GLN A 105 21.37 -24.44 -10.72
CA GLN A 105 22.67 -24.16 -11.33
C GLN A 105 23.84 -24.84 -10.60
N GLY A 106 23.57 -25.66 -9.57
CA GLY A 106 24.60 -26.30 -8.76
C GLY A 106 25.43 -25.31 -7.93
N LEU A 107 24.88 -24.13 -7.61
CA LEU A 107 25.60 -23.09 -6.89
C LEU A 107 25.42 -23.25 -5.37
N PRO A 108 26.52 -23.32 -4.59
CA PRO A 108 26.43 -23.29 -3.14
C PRO A 108 25.67 -22.06 -2.67
N THR A 109 24.83 -22.25 -1.64
CA THR A 109 23.92 -21.21 -1.16
C THR A 109 23.61 -21.42 0.31
N TYR A 110 23.62 -20.34 1.10
CA TYR A 110 23.03 -20.34 2.43
C TYR A 110 21.61 -19.77 2.39
N PHE A 111 20.74 -20.32 3.22
CA PHE A 111 19.37 -19.86 3.43
C PHE A 111 19.07 -19.74 4.92
N TYR A 112 18.42 -18.65 5.32
CA TYR A 112 17.96 -18.43 6.69
C TYR A 112 16.48 -18.07 6.75
N ASP A 113 15.73 -18.91 7.44
CA ASP A 113 14.30 -18.77 7.78
C ASP A 113 14.05 -18.89 9.30
N GLY A 114 15.13 -18.84 10.09
CA GLY A 114 15.16 -19.21 11.51
C GLY A 114 16.18 -20.30 11.80
N LEU A 115 16.46 -21.15 10.82
CA LEU A 115 17.60 -22.06 10.80
C LEU A 115 18.60 -21.58 9.75
N THR A 116 19.89 -21.79 9.96
CA THR A 116 20.89 -21.55 8.91
C THR A 116 21.12 -22.84 8.15
N ILE A 117 20.66 -22.90 6.90
CA ILE A 117 20.84 -24.06 6.03
C ILE A 117 21.90 -23.73 4.98
N TYR A 118 22.81 -24.67 4.75
CA TYR A 118 23.82 -24.61 3.69
C TYR A 118 23.55 -25.71 2.67
N PHE A 119 23.52 -25.34 1.41
CA PHE A 119 23.40 -26.26 0.27
C PHE A 119 24.69 -26.26 -0.53
N ASP A 120 25.20 -27.44 -0.86
CA ASP A 120 26.36 -27.63 -1.74
C ASP A 120 26.21 -28.90 -2.61
N ALA A 121 27.26 -29.30 -3.33
CA ALA A 121 27.23 -30.48 -4.20
C ALA A 121 27.02 -31.82 -3.47
N THR A 122 27.11 -31.84 -2.14
CA THR A 122 27.03 -33.04 -1.31
C THR A 122 25.70 -33.16 -0.57
N GLY A 123 24.97 -32.05 -0.40
CA GLY A 123 23.66 -32.06 0.22
C GLY A 123 23.23 -30.71 0.81
N ALA A 124 22.21 -30.78 1.67
CA ALA A 124 21.78 -29.72 2.57
C ALA A 124 22.13 -30.01 4.03
N TYR A 125 22.62 -29.00 4.74
CA TYR A 125 23.10 -29.09 6.11
C TYR A 125 22.55 -27.96 6.95
N VAL A 126 22.04 -28.26 8.14
CA VAL A 126 21.77 -27.24 9.15
C VAL A 126 23.07 -26.95 9.90
N LEU A 127 23.34 -25.65 10.04
CA LEU A 127 24.51 -25.16 10.74
C LEU A 127 24.18 -24.88 12.20
N HIS A 128 24.94 -25.51 13.09
CA HIS A 128 24.91 -25.28 14.53
C HIS A 128 25.96 -24.26 14.92
N PHE A 129 25.60 -23.36 15.82
CA PHE A 129 26.47 -22.30 16.32
C PHE A 129 26.57 -22.43 17.84
N ASN A 130 27.79 -22.30 18.37
CA ASN A 130 27.99 -22.32 19.82
C ASN A 130 27.45 -21.06 20.51
N SER A 131 27.34 -19.95 19.75
CA SER A 131 26.76 -18.69 20.20
C SER A 131 26.34 -17.84 18.99
N ASP A 132 25.62 -16.75 19.23
CA ASP A 132 25.28 -15.77 18.17
C ASP A 132 26.48 -14.97 17.64
N SER A 133 27.65 -15.12 18.24
CA SER A 133 28.92 -14.54 17.75
C SER A 133 29.80 -15.56 17.02
N ASP A 134 29.43 -16.85 17.07
CA ASP A 134 30.16 -17.91 16.41
C ASP A 134 29.97 -17.78 14.89
N HIS A 135 31.08 -17.51 14.21
CA HIS A 135 31.17 -17.43 12.76
C HIS A 135 32.15 -18.46 12.20
N ALA A 136 32.66 -19.38 13.05
CA ALA A 136 33.58 -20.43 12.64
C ALA A 136 33.04 -21.33 11.52
N PRO A 137 31.73 -21.67 11.48
CA PRO A 137 31.16 -22.43 10.37
C PRO A 137 31.35 -21.78 8.99
N PHE A 138 31.53 -20.46 8.93
CA PHE A 138 31.69 -19.73 7.67
C PHE A 138 33.16 -19.62 7.22
N LEU A 139 34.15 -19.72 8.12
CA LEU A 139 35.55 -19.37 7.85
C LEU A 139 36.25 -20.26 6.80
N LYS A 140 35.73 -21.46 6.54
CA LYS A 140 36.35 -22.45 5.64
C LYS A 140 35.60 -22.63 4.32
N LEU A 141 34.53 -21.87 4.11
CA LEU A 141 33.66 -22.03 2.96
C LEU A 141 33.96 -20.93 1.92
N PRO A 142 33.85 -21.26 0.62
CA PRO A 142 34.09 -20.29 -0.43
C PRO A 142 33.10 -19.13 -0.32
N PRO A 143 33.43 -17.95 -0.89
CA PRO A 143 32.49 -16.85 -0.96
C PRO A 143 31.17 -17.30 -1.55
N THR A 144 30.10 -17.18 -0.76
CA THR A 144 28.80 -17.78 -1.07
C THR A 144 27.68 -16.82 -0.72
N MET A 145 26.64 -16.83 -1.53
CA MET A 145 25.45 -16.02 -1.31
C MET A 145 24.65 -16.54 -0.10
N PHE A 146 24.21 -15.63 0.76
CA PHE A 146 23.40 -15.93 1.93
C PHE A 146 22.06 -15.21 1.84
N LEU A 147 21.01 -15.96 1.56
CA LEU A 147 19.63 -15.49 1.50
C LEU A 147 19.03 -15.47 2.91
N VAL A 148 18.59 -14.32 3.39
CA VAL A 148 18.14 -14.13 4.77
C VAL A 148 16.75 -13.51 4.79
N ASP A 149 15.76 -14.24 5.31
CA ASP A 149 14.43 -13.69 5.60
C ASP A 149 14.37 -13.23 7.06
N SER A 150 14.26 -11.91 7.26
CA SER A 150 14.21 -11.31 8.61
C SER A 150 12.82 -10.90 9.06
N ASP A 151 11.79 -11.08 8.23
CA ASP A 151 10.42 -10.71 8.60
C ASP A 151 9.86 -11.66 9.67
N ASN A 152 10.34 -12.91 9.71
CA ASN A 152 9.86 -13.94 10.63
C ASN A 152 10.76 -14.15 11.85
N LYS A 153 12.07 -13.88 11.72
CA LYS A 153 13.08 -14.15 12.75
C LYS A 153 14.13 -13.05 12.75
N PRO A 154 14.65 -12.63 13.92
CA PRO A 154 15.71 -11.65 13.97
C PRO A 154 16.95 -12.17 13.24
N VAL A 155 17.67 -11.26 12.59
CA VAL A 155 18.94 -11.59 11.94
C VAL A 155 19.97 -11.88 13.04
N PRO A 156 20.69 -13.01 13.00
CA PRO A 156 21.72 -13.31 13.98
C PRO A 156 22.94 -12.39 13.87
N SER A 157 23.51 -11.96 15.01
CA SER A 157 24.61 -11.00 15.02
C SER A 157 25.89 -11.45 14.32
N ARG A 158 26.12 -12.77 14.28
CA ARG A 158 27.21 -13.41 13.55
C ARG A 158 27.28 -12.98 12.09
N LEU A 159 26.15 -12.65 11.45
CA LEU A 159 26.12 -12.30 10.04
C LEU A 159 26.77 -10.94 9.74
N TRP A 160 26.73 -9.98 10.67
CA TRP A 160 27.36 -8.67 10.50
C TRP A 160 28.68 -8.51 11.24
N GLN A 161 28.94 -9.30 12.28
CA GLN A 161 30.26 -9.33 12.95
C GLN A 161 31.32 -10.03 12.11
N SER A 162 30.90 -10.98 11.28
CA SER A 162 31.77 -11.77 10.44
C SER A 162 32.37 -10.92 9.30
N ARG A 163 33.71 -10.82 9.24
CA ARG A 163 34.44 -10.34 8.06
C ARG A 163 34.49 -11.36 6.93
N VAL A 164 33.83 -12.51 7.08
CA VAL A 164 33.80 -13.56 6.06
C VAL A 164 33.14 -13.03 4.79
N SER A 165 33.63 -13.56 3.68
CA SER A 165 33.21 -13.33 2.30
C SER A 165 31.81 -13.88 1.98
N LEU A 166 30.82 -13.53 2.80
CA LEU A 166 29.41 -13.84 2.53
C LEU A 166 28.77 -12.65 1.81
N PHE A 167 28.13 -12.93 0.68
CA PHE A 167 27.28 -11.94 0.01
C PHE A 167 25.86 -12.08 0.54
N ILE A 168 25.48 -11.22 1.48
CA ILE A 168 24.20 -11.32 2.18
C ILE A 168 23.10 -10.66 1.35
N VAL A 169 22.02 -11.39 1.08
CA VAL A 169 20.78 -10.87 0.51
C VAL A 169 19.72 -10.89 1.61
N LEU A 170 19.46 -9.74 2.22
CA LEU A 170 18.53 -9.59 3.33
C LEU A 170 17.17 -9.12 2.82
N ALA A 171 16.12 -9.92 2.99
CA ALA A 171 14.74 -9.48 2.84
C ALA A 171 14.19 -9.00 4.19
N THR A 172 13.67 -7.76 4.21
CA THR A 172 13.14 -7.16 5.43
C THR A 172 12.04 -6.15 5.13
N SER A 173 11.04 -6.10 6.00
CA SER A 173 10.17 -4.95 6.14
C SER A 173 11.00 -3.71 6.51
N PRO A 174 10.52 -2.50 6.20
CA PRO A 174 11.31 -1.28 6.43
C PRO A 174 11.44 -0.84 7.89
N LYS A 175 11.54 -1.78 8.83
CA LYS A 175 11.86 -1.54 10.23
C LYS A 175 13.36 -1.38 10.39
N GLN A 176 13.83 -0.15 10.57
CA GLN A 176 15.27 0.15 10.62
C GLN A 176 16.02 -0.69 11.66
N SER A 177 15.39 -0.99 12.80
CA SER A 177 15.97 -1.85 13.85
C SER A 177 16.37 -3.25 13.37
N GLN A 178 15.76 -3.77 12.30
CA GLN A 178 16.06 -5.11 11.78
C GLN A 178 17.36 -5.18 10.98
N PHE A 179 17.80 -4.07 10.37
CA PHE A 179 18.91 -4.08 9.41
C PHE A 179 19.96 -2.99 9.62
N LYS A 180 19.75 -2.06 10.57
CA LYS A 180 20.67 -0.93 10.83
C LYS A 180 22.12 -1.37 11.05
N GLU A 181 22.32 -2.42 11.86
CA GLU A 181 23.65 -2.93 12.14
C GLU A 181 24.28 -3.53 10.86
N LEU A 182 23.54 -4.37 10.13
CA LEU A 182 24.02 -4.91 8.86
C LEU A 182 24.40 -3.80 7.86
N GLU A 183 23.58 -2.76 7.74
CA GLU A 183 23.83 -1.66 6.82
C GLU A 183 25.12 -0.90 7.17
N LYS A 184 25.35 -0.68 8.48
CA LYS A 184 26.57 -0.06 9.01
C LYS A 184 27.83 -0.87 8.73
N TYR A 185 27.77 -2.20 8.80
CA TYR A 185 28.95 -3.07 8.70
C TYR A 185 29.23 -3.60 7.29
N LYS A 186 28.22 -3.72 6.41
CA LYS A 186 28.33 -4.43 5.12
C LYS A 186 28.08 -3.56 3.88
N MET A 187 27.91 -2.25 4.03
CA MET A 187 27.64 -1.32 2.91
C MET A 187 26.56 -1.86 1.95
N MET A 188 25.44 -2.29 2.51
CA MET A 188 24.44 -3.03 1.72
C MET A 188 23.80 -2.15 0.65
N ARG A 189 23.78 -2.63 -0.59
CA ARG A 189 23.03 -1.99 -1.67
C ARG A 189 21.54 -2.22 -1.48
N ARG A 190 20.76 -1.16 -1.42
CA ARG A 190 19.30 -1.25 -1.34
C ARG A 190 18.68 -1.64 -2.68
N ILE A 191 17.81 -2.64 -2.65
CA ILE A 191 16.92 -2.99 -3.76
C ILE A 191 15.49 -2.88 -3.25
N ILE A 192 14.72 -2.02 -3.89
CA ILE A 192 13.32 -1.80 -3.56
C ILE A 192 12.48 -2.52 -4.62
N PRO A 193 11.72 -3.57 -4.25
CA PRO A 193 10.82 -4.24 -5.18
C PRO A 193 9.75 -3.28 -5.71
N LYS A 194 9.35 -3.47 -6.96
CA LYS A 194 8.13 -2.85 -7.47
C LYS A 194 6.93 -3.45 -6.75
N ILE A 195 5.90 -2.64 -6.64
CA ILE A 195 4.59 -3.07 -6.15
C ILE A 195 4.01 -4.07 -7.18
N PRO A 196 3.58 -5.28 -6.76
CA PRO A 196 2.92 -6.21 -7.66
C PRO A 196 1.60 -5.62 -8.17
N SER A 197 1.18 -6.06 -9.36
CA SER A 197 -0.14 -5.74 -9.88
C SER A 197 -1.22 -6.58 -9.18
N PHE A 198 -2.48 -6.15 -9.30
CA PHE A 198 -3.59 -6.93 -8.75
C PHE A 198 -3.78 -8.26 -9.50
N GLU A 199 -3.47 -8.27 -10.81
CA GLU A 199 -3.47 -9.48 -11.64
C GLU A 199 -2.42 -10.49 -11.15
N GLU A 200 -1.20 -10.04 -10.82
CA GLU A 200 -0.19 -10.90 -10.20
C GLU A 200 -0.68 -11.46 -8.85
N ALA A 201 -1.41 -10.67 -8.06
CA ALA A 201 -1.98 -11.12 -6.80
C ALA A 201 -3.03 -12.22 -6.99
N LEU A 202 -3.91 -12.10 -7.99
CA LEU A 202 -4.88 -13.14 -8.33
C LEU A 202 -4.20 -14.46 -8.68
N HIS A 203 -3.09 -14.41 -9.42
CA HIS A 203 -2.28 -15.59 -9.71
C HIS A 203 -1.68 -16.19 -8.45
N VAL A 204 -1.03 -15.38 -7.60
CA VAL A 204 -0.45 -15.82 -6.31
C VAL A 204 -1.49 -16.53 -5.45
N TRP A 205 -2.70 -16.00 -5.39
CA TRP A 205 -3.81 -16.55 -4.62
C TRP A 205 -4.51 -17.74 -5.28
N GLY A 206 -4.18 -18.09 -6.54
CA GLY A 206 -4.86 -19.14 -7.29
C GLY A 206 -6.32 -18.82 -7.60
N ILE A 207 -6.67 -17.53 -7.75
CA ILE A 207 -8.04 -17.06 -7.98
C ILE A 207 -8.25 -16.74 -9.47
N PRO A 208 -9.20 -17.40 -10.17
CA PRO A 208 -9.56 -17.04 -11.53
C PRO A 208 -10.12 -15.62 -11.62
N PHE A 209 -9.84 -14.91 -12.73
CA PHE A 209 -10.32 -13.54 -12.97
C PHE A 209 -11.84 -13.37 -12.94
N ASN A 210 -12.60 -14.44 -13.20
CA ASN A 210 -14.07 -14.46 -13.17
C ASN A 210 -14.64 -14.92 -11.82
N SER A 211 -13.80 -15.13 -10.79
CA SER A 211 -14.27 -15.53 -9.47
C SER A 211 -15.14 -14.44 -8.82
N SER A 212 -16.19 -14.85 -8.13
CA SER A 212 -17.05 -13.95 -7.35
C SER A 212 -16.31 -13.24 -6.21
N LYS A 213 -15.11 -13.71 -5.82
CA LYS A 213 -14.26 -13.06 -4.81
C LYS A 213 -13.43 -11.89 -5.35
N VAL A 214 -13.28 -11.77 -6.67
CA VAL A 214 -12.43 -10.74 -7.30
C VAL A 214 -12.86 -9.31 -6.93
N PRO A 215 -14.16 -8.93 -6.93
CA PRO A 215 -14.58 -7.60 -6.51
C PRO A 215 -14.17 -7.28 -5.07
N LEU A 216 -14.36 -8.23 -4.13
CA LEU A 216 -14.00 -8.07 -2.72
C LEU A 216 -12.49 -7.92 -2.53
N LEU A 217 -11.69 -8.78 -3.20
CA LEU A 217 -10.23 -8.69 -3.16
C LEU A 217 -9.71 -7.38 -3.76
N LYS A 218 -10.33 -6.92 -4.85
CA LYS A 218 -9.99 -5.65 -5.50
C LYS A 218 -10.30 -4.46 -4.60
N LEU A 219 -11.41 -4.53 -3.85
CA LEU A 219 -11.75 -3.54 -2.84
C LEU A 219 -10.69 -3.48 -1.75
N GLY A 220 -10.32 -4.63 -1.16
CA GLY A 220 -9.26 -4.72 -0.16
C GLY A 220 -7.92 -4.20 -0.67
N TRP A 221 -7.51 -4.60 -1.88
CA TRP A 221 -6.29 -4.14 -2.52
C TRP A 221 -6.25 -2.62 -2.73
N LYS A 222 -7.38 -2.02 -3.13
CA LYS A 222 -7.50 -0.57 -3.32
C LYS A 222 -7.47 0.19 -1.98
N ASN A 223 -8.07 -0.37 -0.94
CA ASN A 223 -8.27 0.29 0.33
C ASN A 223 -7.06 0.16 1.28
N TYR A 224 -6.45 -1.02 1.34
CA TYR A 224 -5.35 -1.34 2.27
C TYR A 224 -4.00 -1.50 1.56
N GLY A 225 -4.00 -1.46 0.23
CA GLY A 225 -2.81 -1.60 -0.58
C GLY A 225 -2.44 -3.05 -0.92
N PRO A 226 -1.31 -3.22 -1.61
CA PRO A 226 -0.76 -4.52 -1.97
C PRO A 226 -0.31 -5.33 -0.75
N ASP A 227 -1.12 -6.30 -0.34
CA ASP A 227 -0.76 -7.25 0.72
C ASP A 227 -1.31 -8.65 0.38
N PHE A 228 -0.43 -9.54 -0.07
CA PHE A 228 -0.81 -10.92 -0.37
C PHE A 228 -1.37 -11.65 0.86
N ARG A 229 -0.90 -11.32 2.07
CA ARG A 229 -1.32 -11.97 3.32
C ARG A 229 -2.75 -11.56 3.68
N LEU A 230 -3.10 -10.28 3.49
CA LEU A 230 -4.46 -9.81 3.71
C LEU A 230 -5.43 -10.48 2.72
N GLY A 231 -5.08 -10.54 1.43
CA GLY A 231 -5.94 -11.20 0.45
C GLY A 231 -6.09 -12.71 0.68
N GLU A 232 -5.03 -13.39 1.10
CA GLU A 232 -5.10 -14.80 1.51
C GLU A 232 -6.08 -15.00 2.67
N ARG A 233 -6.04 -14.14 3.70
CA ARG A 233 -7.01 -14.19 4.80
C ARG A 233 -8.44 -13.96 4.32
N VAL A 234 -8.67 -13.00 3.43
CA VAL A 234 -10.00 -12.73 2.85
C VAL A 234 -10.51 -13.94 2.05
N ILE A 235 -9.64 -14.65 1.35
CA ILE A 235 -10.02 -15.86 0.61
C ILE A 235 -10.52 -16.96 1.55
N HIS A 236 -9.86 -17.15 2.69
CA HIS A 236 -10.15 -18.22 3.64
C HIS A 236 -11.27 -17.87 4.63
N LEU A 237 -11.33 -16.62 5.08
CA LEU A 237 -12.18 -16.17 6.19
C LEU A 237 -13.30 -15.21 5.75
N GLY A 238 -13.28 -14.75 4.49
CA GLY A 238 -14.30 -13.87 3.94
C GLY A 238 -14.12 -12.39 4.29
N GLU A 239 -15.19 -11.61 4.09
CA GLU A 239 -15.21 -10.15 4.19
C GLU A 239 -15.00 -9.63 5.63
N GLY A 240 -15.39 -10.40 6.65
CA GLY A 240 -15.20 -10.03 8.05
C GLY A 240 -13.73 -9.74 8.44
N VAL A 241 -12.76 -10.19 7.63
CA VAL A 241 -11.34 -9.85 7.78
C VAL A 241 -11.09 -8.35 7.65
N PHE A 242 -11.86 -7.64 6.83
CA PHE A 242 -11.70 -6.18 6.69
C PHE A 242 -12.11 -5.45 7.96
N ILE A 243 -13.20 -5.85 8.60
CA ILE A 243 -13.65 -5.27 9.88
C ILE A 243 -12.55 -5.47 10.94
N GLU A 244 -11.99 -6.67 11.04
CA GLU A 244 -10.89 -6.94 11.97
C GLU A 244 -9.64 -6.10 11.63
N HIS A 245 -9.30 -5.98 10.35
CA HIS A 245 -8.15 -5.21 9.90
C HIS A 245 -8.30 -3.71 10.16
N GLU A 246 -9.47 -3.15 9.87
CA GLU A 246 -9.81 -1.75 10.17
C GLU A 246 -9.76 -1.49 11.67
N LYS A 247 -10.31 -2.39 12.49
CA LYS A 247 -10.22 -2.29 13.95
C LYS A 247 -8.77 -2.26 14.41
N GLN A 248 -7.93 -3.15 13.89
CA GLN A 248 -6.50 -3.16 14.23
C GLN A 248 -5.78 -1.87 13.83
N ILE A 249 -6.18 -1.24 12.72
CA ILE A 249 -5.64 0.06 12.30
C ILE A 249 -6.14 1.16 13.23
N ALA A 250 -7.44 1.18 13.56
CA ALA A 250 -8.03 2.16 14.46
C ALA A 250 -7.40 2.08 15.86
N ASP A 251 -7.29 0.88 16.44
CA ASP A 251 -6.66 0.63 17.74
C ASP A 251 -5.20 1.09 17.75
N ALA A 252 -4.49 0.88 16.63
CA ALA A 252 -3.11 1.30 16.46
C ALA A 252 -2.95 2.83 16.28
N LEU A 253 -3.95 3.50 15.71
CA LEU A 253 -3.96 4.94 15.52
C LEU A 253 -4.40 5.69 16.78
N ALA A 254 -5.27 5.11 17.60
CA ALA A 254 -5.84 5.72 18.80
C ALA A 254 -4.80 6.34 19.76
N PRO A 255 -3.65 5.70 20.08
CA PRO A 255 -2.66 6.29 20.98
C PRO A 255 -1.74 7.32 20.30
N LEU A 256 -1.80 7.49 18.98
CA LEU A 256 -0.84 8.32 18.27
C LEU A 256 -1.15 9.80 18.40
N SER A 257 -0.15 10.56 18.82
CA SER A 257 -0.18 12.02 18.72
C SER A 257 -0.04 12.49 17.28
N TYR A 258 -0.49 13.72 17.01
CA TYR A 258 -0.27 14.39 15.74
C TYR A 258 1.20 14.38 15.29
N SER A 259 2.12 14.75 16.20
CA SER A 259 3.56 14.74 15.91
C SER A 259 4.06 13.34 15.52
N GLN A 260 3.48 12.28 16.09
CA GLN A 260 3.80 10.90 15.72
C GLN A 260 3.21 10.55 14.35
N VAL A 261 1.99 11.00 14.01
CA VAL A 261 1.40 10.83 12.67
C VAL A 261 2.25 11.54 11.61
N VAL A 262 2.65 12.79 11.85
CA VAL A 262 3.56 13.53 10.97
C VAL A 262 4.88 12.78 10.83
N THR A 263 5.47 12.34 11.93
CA THR A 263 6.72 11.56 11.91
C THR A 263 6.54 10.28 11.09
N LEU A 264 5.45 9.55 11.27
CA LEU A 264 5.15 8.31 10.52
C LEU A 264 5.07 8.56 9.01
N ILE A 265 4.53 9.70 8.60
CA ILE A 265 4.38 10.06 7.18
C ILE A 265 5.69 10.62 6.60
N SER A 266 6.41 11.45 7.38
CA SER A 266 7.61 12.16 6.93
C SER A 266 8.87 11.30 7.00
N ASN A 267 9.04 10.54 8.08
CA ASN A 267 10.22 9.75 8.42
C ASN A 267 9.76 8.38 8.89
N ALA A 268 9.69 7.42 7.97
CA ALA A 268 9.28 6.08 8.30
C ALA A 268 10.43 5.31 9.00
N ASN A 269 10.86 5.80 10.17
CA ASN A 269 11.42 4.93 11.20
C ASN A 269 10.24 4.16 11.80
N ILE A 270 9.95 3.08 11.10
CA ILE A 270 8.70 2.35 11.08
C ILE A 270 8.54 1.48 12.33
N THR A 271 7.54 1.81 13.14
CA THR A 271 6.85 0.85 14.00
C THR A 271 5.90 -0.03 13.17
N ASP A 272 5.56 -1.24 13.60
CA ASP A 272 4.68 -2.20 12.89
C ASP A 272 3.40 -1.57 12.31
N ILE A 273 2.83 -0.61 13.03
CA ILE A 273 1.62 0.15 12.67
C ILE A 273 1.80 0.90 11.34
N SER A 274 2.97 1.49 11.12
CA SER A 274 3.23 2.32 9.94
C SER A 274 3.07 1.54 8.64
N HIS A 275 3.38 0.24 8.60
CA HIS A 275 3.23 -0.56 7.39
C HIS A 275 1.77 -0.77 6.95
N LYS A 276 0.83 -0.73 7.90
CA LYS A 276 -0.60 -0.77 7.60
C LYS A 276 -1.12 0.57 7.09
N LEU A 277 -0.38 1.66 7.34
CA LEU A 277 -0.78 3.02 7.00
C LEU A 277 -0.12 3.53 5.71
N VAL A 278 1.16 3.20 5.52
CA VAL A 278 1.98 3.65 4.40
C VAL A 278 2.49 2.45 3.61
N HIS A 279 2.57 2.60 2.30
CA HIS A 279 3.44 1.75 1.51
C HIS A 279 4.75 2.45 1.20
N SER A 280 5.77 1.62 1.05
CA SER A 280 7.09 2.03 0.67
C SER A 280 7.30 1.76 -0.82
N PHE A 281 7.92 2.69 -1.53
CA PHE A 281 8.22 2.60 -2.96
C PHE A 281 9.55 3.28 -3.27
N SER A 282 10.00 3.14 -4.52
CA SER A 282 11.14 3.88 -5.06
C SER A 282 10.73 4.57 -6.35
N THR A 283 11.45 5.62 -6.72
CA THR A 283 11.25 6.30 -8.01
C THR A 283 12.27 5.83 -9.03
N VAL A 284 12.01 6.07 -10.32
CA VAL A 284 12.99 5.79 -11.39
C VAL A 284 14.26 6.64 -11.22
N VAL A 285 14.10 7.86 -10.70
CA VAL A 285 15.20 8.80 -10.44
C VAL A 285 16.05 8.34 -9.25
N ASN A 286 15.40 7.85 -8.18
CA ASN A 286 16.07 7.39 -6.97
C ASN A 286 15.66 5.93 -6.62
N PRO A 287 16.15 4.92 -7.38
CA PRO A 287 15.71 3.53 -7.23
C PRO A 287 16.18 2.86 -5.94
N THR A 288 17.13 3.47 -5.22
CA THR A 288 17.71 2.97 -3.96
C THR A 288 17.16 3.70 -2.73
N VAL A 289 16.43 4.80 -2.94
CA VAL A 289 15.83 5.60 -1.86
C VAL A 289 14.44 5.09 -1.58
N LEU A 290 14.21 4.70 -0.33
CA LEU A 290 12.90 4.25 0.13
C LEU A 290 12.05 5.48 0.45
N GLU A 291 10.99 5.65 -0.32
CA GLU A 291 9.98 6.68 -0.11
C GLU A 291 8.71 6.05 0.45
N HIS A 292 7.89 6.86 1.13
CA HIS A 292 6.67 6.42 1.78
C HIS A 292 5.50 7.30 1.38
N ARG A 293 4.32 6.70 1.20
CA ARG A 293 3.07 7.43 1.04
C ARG A 293 1.91 6.66 1.67
N ILE A 294 0.88 7.39 2.08
CA ILE A 294 -0.34 6.78 2.66
C ILE A 294 -0.99 5.90 1.60
N HIS A 295 -1.40 4.69 1.98
CA HIS A 295 -1.93 3.67 1.06
C HIS A 295 -3.12 4.15 0.25
N SER A 296 -4.10 4.71 0.93
CA SER A 296 -5.36 5.11 0.34
C SER A 296 -5.96 6.27 1.13
N GLY A 297 -6.94 6.95 0.53
CA GLY A 297 -7.69 7.92 1.33
C GLY A 297 -8.61 7.30 2.38
N LEU A 298 -8.91 6.00 2.34
CA LEU A 298 -9.60 5.35 3.48
C LEU A 298 -8.69 5.41 4.71
N ILE A 299 -7.43 4.98 4.56
CA ILE A 299 -6.44 5.07 5.63
C ILE A 299 -6.24 6.51 6.09
N LEU A 300 -6.19 7.48 5.16
CA LEU A 300 -6.12 8.89 5.56
C LEU A 300 -7.34 9.34 6.36
N ARG A 301 -8.56 8.93 5.97
CA ARG A 301 -9.77 9.19 6.76
C ARG A 301 -9.67 8.57 8.15
N MET A 302 -9.17 7.35 8.28
CA MET A 302 -8.94 6.71 9.57
C MET A 302 -7.91 7.46 10.42
N ILE A 303 -6.82 7.95 9.82
CA ILE A 303 -5.82 8.79 10.50
C ILE A 303 -6.46 10.08 11.01
N LEU A 304 -7.26 10.75 10.16
CA LEU A 304 -7.97 11.98 10.53
C LEU A 304 -9.09 11.75 11.56
N HIS A 305 -9.69 10.56 11.56
CA HIS A 305 -10.69 10.16 12.53
C HIS A 305 -10.06 9.84 13.89
N ALA A 306 -9.01 9.02 13.91
CA ALA A 306 -8.30 8.69 15.16
C ALA A 306 -7.64 9.91 15.79
N SER A 307 -7.28 10.91 14.99
CA SER A 307 -6.78 12.21 15.48
C SER A 307 -7.87 13.14 16.00
N LYS A 308 -9.13 12.69 16.18
CA LYS A 308 -10.28 13.46 16.71
C LYS A 308 -10.05 14.20 18.04
N HIS A 309 -8.93 13.99 18.74
CA HIS A 309 -8.52 14.81 19.88
C HIS A 309 -7.67 16.03 19.54
N LYS A 310 -7.54 16.42 18.26
CA LYS A 310 -6.50 17.37 17.86
C LYS A 310 -7.01 18.34 16.80
N ARG A 311 -7.38 19.53 17.30
CA ARG A 311 -7.16 20.88 16.76
C ARG A 311 -7.10 21.02 15.23
N ILE A 312 -7.92 21.91 14.67
CA ILE A 312 -7.91 22.20 13.23
C ILE A 312 -6.50 22.55 12.73
N GLU A 313 -5.72 23.23 13.55
CA GLU A 313 -4.35 23.66 13.30
C GLU A 313 -3.43 22.48 12.92
N ASP A 314 -3.71 21.29 13.47
CA ASP A 314 -2.97 20.06 13.15
C ASP A 314 -3.30 19.59 11.71
N ARG A 315 -4.56 19.69 11.28
CA ARG A 315 -4.96 19.33 9.91
C ARG A 315 -4.39 20.31 8.88
N GLU A 316 -4.39 21.60 9.21
CA GLU A 316 -3.78 22.64 8.38
C GLU A 316 -2.27 22.42 8.26
N SER A 317 -1.60 22.10 9.37
CA SER A 317 -0.18 21.75 9.37
C SER A 317 0.12 20.49 8.53
N LEU A 318 -0.79 19.51 8.48
CA LEU A 318 -0.66 18.35 7.57
C LEU A 318 -0.85 18.76 6.11
N PHE A 319 -1.78 19.67 5.84
CA PHE A 319 -2.03 20.19 4.51
C PHE A 319 -0.81 20.94 3.96
N ASP A 320 -0.20 21.79 4.78
CA ASP A 320 1.02 22.51 4.45
C ASP A 320 2.17 21.53 4.21
N LEU A 321 2.35 20.55 5.09
CA LEU A 321 3.37 19.50 4.93
C LEU A 321 3.20 18.75 3.60
N PHE A 322 1.97 18.37 3.25
CA PHE A 322 1.69 17.62 2.02
C PHE A 322 1.87 18.48 0.77
N THR A 323 1.55 19.77 0.88
CA THR A 323 1.76 20.75 -0.20
C THR A 323 3.26 20.96 -0.48
N LEU A 324 4.08 20.99 0.58
CA LEU A 324 5.53 21.18 0.47
C LEU A 324 6.28 19.90 0.03
N GLN A 325 5.62 18.74 -0.01
CA GLN A 325 6.25 17.45 -0.30
C GLN A 325 5.62 16.82 -1.55
N PRO A 326 6.22 17.00 -2.75
CA PRO A 326 5.66 16.48 -4.01
C PRO A 326 5.31 14.98 -3.99
N LYS A 327 6.09 14.18 -3.25
CA LYS A 327 5.86 12.73 -3.06
C LYS A 327 4.52 12.40 -2.35
N LEU A 328 3.97 13.35 -1.60
CA LEU A 328 2.71 13.23 -0.88
C LEU A 328 1.52 13.83 -1.66
N ALA A 329 1.71 14.31 -2.89
CA ALA A 329 0.65 14.91 -3.70
C ALA A 329 -0.62 14.02 -3.84
N PRO A 330 -0.53 12.68 -3.99
CA PRO A 330 -1.71 11.83 -3.96
C PRO A 330 -2.47 11.88 -2.62
N SER A 331 -1.74 11.94 -1.50
CA SER A 331 -2.31 12.08 -0.17
C SER A 331 -2.90 13.48 0.08
N LEU A 332 -2.30 14.52 -0.51
CA LEU A 332 -2.83 15.89 -0.50
C LEU A 332 -4.22 15.95 -1.12
N GLY A 333 -4.43 15.28 -2.25
CA GLY A 333 -5.76 15.20 -2.89
C GLY A 333 -6.83 14.65 -1.94
N HIS A 334 -6.50 13.59 -1.21
CA HIS A 334 -7.42 13.01 -0.23
C HIS A 334 -7.62 13.88 1.00
N LEU A 335 -6.58 14.57 1.47
CA LEU A 335 -6.69 15.50 2.60
C LEU A 335 -7.58 16.68 2.23
N PHE A 336 -7.34 17.28 1.07
CA PHE A 336 -8.17 18.34 0.49
C PHE A 336 -9.64 17.90 0.37
N GLU A 337 -9.86 16.68 -0.12
CA GLU A 337 -11.20 16.12 -0.26
C GLU A 337 -11.93 16.08 1.09
N ILE A 338 -11.26 15.62 2.15
CA ILE A 338 -11.85 15.49 3.49
C ILE A 338 -12.09 16.87 4.13
N MET A 339 -11.11 17.77 4.05
CA MET A 339 -11.22 19.11 4.64
C MET A 339 -12.30 19.94 3.93
N SER A 340 -12.40 19.84 2.60
CA SER A 340 -13.43 20.53 1.83
C SER A 340 -14.84 20.01 2.14
N ILE A 341 -15.00 18.70 2.32
CA ILE A 341 -16.26 18.10 2.77
C ILE A 341 -16.68 18.69 4.12
N GLN A 342 -15.77 18.70 5.09
CA GLN A 342 -16.07 19.22 6.44
C GLN A 342 -16.45 20.69 6.40
N LYS A 343 -15.72 21.50 5.61
CA LYS A 343 -16.02 22.91 5.44
C LYS A 343 -17.40 23.11 4.82
N LEU A 344 -17.71 22.45 3.71
CA LEU A 344 -18.97 22.60 2.97
C LEU A 344 -20.19 21.96 3.64
N ALA A 345 -19.99 20.92 4.45
CA ALA A 345 -21.03 20.32 5.27
C ALA A 345 -21.33 21.14 6.52
N GLY A 346 -20.41 22.01 6.96
CA GLY A 346 -20.63 22.93 8.07
C GLY A 346 -21.34 24.22 7.67
N ASN A 347 -21.27 25.21 8.56
CA ASN A 347 -21.88 26.53 8.40
C ASN A 347 -21.13 27.42 7.38
N PHE A 348 -20.94 26.98 6.15
CA PHE A 348 -20.05 27.66 5.19
C PHE A 348 -20.65 28.93 4.57
N HIS A 349 -19.85 29.97 4.48
CA HIS A 349 -20.14 31.17 3.69
C HIS A 349 -19.09 31.33 2.60
N GLY A 350 -19.53 31.62 1.37
CA GLY A 350 -18.61 31.81 0.26
C GLY A 350 -19.26 32.37 -0.99
N VAL A 351 -18.44 32.52 -2.03
CA VAL A 351 -18.85 33.04 -3.33
C VAL A 351 -18.61 31.97 -4.38
N LEU A 352 -19.65 31.62 -5.13
CA LEU A 352 -19.57 30.77 -6.31
C LEU A 352 -19.25 31.64 -7.53
N LYS A 353 -18.08 31.42 -8.14
CA LYS A 353 -17.67 32.07 -9.39
C LYS A 353 -18.18 31.26 -10.58
N SER A 354 -18.96 31.86 -11.48
CA SER A 354 -19.43 31.12 -12.66
C SER A 354 -18.27 30.73 -13.57
N LEU A 355 -18.30 29.50 -14.08
CA LEU A 355 -17.38 29.00 -15.10
C LEU A 355 -17.93 29.16 -16.52
N GLN A 356 -19.13 29.72 -16.67
CA GLN A 356 -19.85 29.86 -17.94
C GLN A 356 -20.28 31.30 -18.23
N GLY A 357 -19.86 32.27 -17.41
CA GLY A 357 -20.19 33.69 -17.56
C GLY A 357 -21.49 34.13 -16.89
N ASP A 358 -22.12 33.26 -16.09
CA ASP A 358 -23.22 33.66 -15.20
C ASP A 358 -22.72 34.61 -14.10
N PRO A 359 -23.62 35.36 -13.44
CA PRO A 359 -23.27 36.14 -12.25
C PRO A 359 -22.67 35.27 -11.14
N THR A 360 -21.78 35.85 -10.36
CA THR A 360 -21.32 35.22 -9.11
C THR A 360 -22.48 35.09 -8.13
N LEU A 361 -22.51 34.00 -7.34
CA LEU A 361 -23.55 33.77 -6.34
C LEU A 361 -22.94 33.75 -4.95
N ASP A 362 -23.45 34.59 -4.06
CA ASP A 362 -23.18 34.45 -2.63
C ASP A 362 -23.99 33.26 -2.09
N ILE A 363 -23.31 32.38 -1.37
CA ILE A 363 -23.91 31.19 -0.77
C ILE A 363 -23.69 31.16 0.73
N HIS A 364 -24.72 30.69 1.43
CA HIS A 364 -24.66 30.32 2.82
C HIS A 364 -25.19 28.90 2.94
N PHE A 365 -24.33 28.00 3.38
CA PHE A 365 -24.64 26.61 3.63
C PHE A 365 -24.81 26.41 5.12
N GLU A 366 -26.01 26.03 5.55
CA GLU A 366 -26.21 25.57 6.92
C GLU A 366 -25.47 24.25 7.17
N SER A 367 -25.12 24.03 8.44
CA SER A 367 -24.49 22.78 8.89
C SER A 367 -25.45 21.61 8.71
N LEU A 368 -25.00 20.59 7.98
CA LEU A 368 -25.74 19.37 7.71
C LEU A 368 -24.95 18.16 8.19
N PRO A 369 -25.61 17.15 8.80
CA PRO A 369 -24.97 15.88 9.09
C PRO A 369 -24.55 15.18 7.79
N ILE A 370 -23.35 14.63 7.82
CA ILE A 370 -22.78 13.85 6.73
C ILE A 370 -23.49 12.49 6.67
N GLN A 371 -23.94 12.09 5.48
CA GLN A 371 -24.52 10.78 5.24
C GLN A 371 -23.73 10.05 4.14
N LEU A 372 -23.15 8.91 4.50
CA LEU A 372 -22.53 8.03 3.52
C LEU A 372 -23.59 7.22 2.78
N PHE A 373 -23.37 6.96 1.49
CA PHE A 373 -24.26 6.09 0.71
C PHE A 373 -23.47 5.24 -0.29
N ASP A 374 -24.06 4.11 -0.71
CA ASP A 374 -23.51 3.28 -1.78
C ASP A 374 -23.86 3.91 -3.15
N ASN A 375 -22.88 4.18 -4.01
CA ASN A 375 -23.12 4.67 -5.37
C ASN A 375 -24.05 3.79 -6.20
N GLN A 376 -24.13 2.49 -5.92
CA GLN A 376 -25.00 1.53 -6.58
C GLN A 376 -26.42 1.49 -5.97
N SER A 377 -26.64 2.16 -4.84
CA SER A 377 -27.96 2.24 -4.23
C SER A 377 -28.94 3.03 -5.10
N ALA A 378 -30.22 2.67 -4.96
CA ALA A 378 -31.31 3.38 -5.61
C ALA A 378 -31.27 4.88 -5.27
N THR A 379 -31.66 5.73 -6.23
CA THR A 379 -31.68 7.19 -6.06
C THR A 379 -32.56 7.65 -4.90
N SER A 380 -33.56 6.84 -4.53
CA SER A 380 -34.43 7.08 -3.37
C SER A 380 -33.70 7.13 -2.04
N HIS A 381 -32.53 6.50 -1.91
CA HIS A 381 -31.75 6.47 -0.67
C HIS A 381 -31.12 7.82 -0.32
N THR A 382 -31.07 8.73 -1.29
CA THR A 382 -30.47 10.05 -1.13
C THR A 382 -31.48 11.15 -1.40
N MET A 383 -32.78 10.96 -1.14
CA MET A 383 -33.81 11.98 -1.37
C MET A 383 -34.03 12.92 -0.19
N ALA A 384 -33.57 12.57 1.01
CA ALA A 384 -33.85 13.36 2.20
C ALA A 384 -33.11 14.71 2.15
N HIS A 385 -33.84 15.79 2.45
CA HIS A 385 -33.25 17.10 2.67
C HIS A 385 -32.52 17.14 4.01
N GLY A 386 -31.67 18.16 4.20
CA GLY A 386 -30.94 18.34 5.46
C GLY A 386 -29.82 17.33 5.69
N LYS A 387 -29.25 16.77 4.61
CA LYS A 387 -28.13 15.83 4.64
C LYS A 387 -27.04 16.26 3.66
N PHE A 388 -25.78 15.97 4.00
CA PHE A 388 -24.64 16.12 3.10
C PHE A 388 -24.16 14.74 2.65
N TYR A 389 -24.50 14.36 1.42
CA TYR A 389 -24.27 13.01 0.91
C TYR A 389 -22.86 12.83 0.38
N ILE A 390 -22.20 11.74 0.79
CA ILE A 390 -20.87 11.35 0.31
C ILE A 390 -20.91 9.89 -0.13
N PRO A 391 -20.44 9.57 -1.34
CA PRO A 391 -20.38 8.20 -1.78
C PRO A 391 -19.32 7.42 -0.99
N ARG A 392 -19.65 6.18 -0.60
CA ARG A 392 -18.70 5.24 0.04
C ARG A 392 -17.59 4.85 -0.94
N GLN A 393 -17.92 4.65 -2.21
CA GLN A 393 -16.95 4.22 -3.22
C GLN A 393 -16.29 5.42 -3.93
N LYS A 394 -14.95 5.41 -3.95
CA LYS A 394 -14.09 6.35 -4.69
C LYS A 394 -14.16 6.27 -6.23
N THR A 395 -15.11 5.54 -6.79
CA THR A 395 -15.14 5.27 -8.24
C THR A 395 -15.90 6.32 -9.05
N ASN A 396 -16.57 7.27 -8.40
CA ASN A 396 -17.25 8.33 -9.12
C ASN A 396 -16.26 9.45 -9.48
N LYS A 397 -15.94 9.59 -10.77
CA LYS A 397 -15.05 10.65 -11.27
C LYS A 397 -15.79 11.98 -11.51
N ALA A 398 -17.10 12.02 -11.34
CA ALA A 398 -17.91 13.18 -11.69
C ALA A 398 -18.27 14.05 -10.48
N TYR A 399 -18.45 13.45 -9.31
CA TYR A 399 -18.69 14.17 -8.07
C TYR A 399 -18.13 13.40 -6.86
N ASP A 400 -17.77 14.16 -5.83
CA ASP A 400 -17.28 13.64 -4.55
C ASP A 400 -18.30 13.80 -3.41
N ALA A 401 -19.30 14.67 -3.56
CA ALA A 401 -20.40 14.86 -2.61
C ALA A 401 -21.55 15.65 -3.23
N PHE A 402 -22.71 15.68 -2.57
CA PHE A 402 -23.79 16.59 -2.92
C PHE A 402 -24.71 16.92 -1.72
N ARG A 403 -25.50 17.99 -1.85
CA ARG A 403 -26.55 18.37 -0.90
C ARG A 403 -27.73 19.00 -1.62
N TYR A 404 -28.82 19.19 -0.89
CA TYR A 404 -30.00 19.94 -1.34
C TYR A 404 -30.21 21.16 -0.45
N ASP A 405 -30.62 22.27 -1.05
CA ASP A 405 -31.01 23.48 -0.35
C ASP A 405 -32.23 24.11 -1.04
N GLY A 406 -33.37 24.09 -0.37
CA GLY A 406 -34.66 24.43 -0.97
C GLY A 406 -34.94 23.62 -2.24
N THR A 407 -35.02 24.31 -3.37
CA THR A 407 -35.27 23.74 -4.71
C THR A 407 -34.00 23.51 -5.52
N THR A 408 -32.83 23.74 -4.94
CA THR A 408 -31.54 23.73 -5.63
C THR A 408 -30.68 22.57 -5.13
N GLY A 409 -30.23 21.75 -6.08
CA GLY A 409 -29.25 20.71 -5.86
C GLY A 409 -27.83 21.22 -6.07
N TYR A 410 -26.92 20.86 -5.16
CA TYR A 410 -25.49 21.20 -5.27
C TYR A 410 -24.67 19.93 -5.38
N GLY A 411 -24.00 19.75 -6.51
CA GLY A 411 -22.98 18.70 -6.70
C GLY A 411 -21.60 19.28 -6.48
N PHE A 412 -20.72 18.56 -5.78
CA PHE A 412 -19.37 19.01 -5.49
C PHE A 412 -18.34 18.06 -6.11
N GLN A 413 -17.45 18.62 -6.94
CA GLN A 413 -16.27 17.91 -7.42
C GLN A 413 -15.01 18.65 -6.97
N LYS A 414 -14.15 17.97 -6.22
CA LYS A 414 -12.93 18.54 -5.66
C LYS A 414 -11.77 18.24 -6.59
N THR A 415 -10.89 19.22 -6.75
CA THR A 415 -9.69 19.07 -7.56
C THR A 415 -8.58 19.99 -7.08
N LEU A 416 -7.35 19.50 -7.17
CA LEU A 416 -6.12 20.29 -6.96
C LEU A 416 -5.55 20.81 -8.28
N ARG A 417 -6.23 20.55 -9.41
CA ARG A 417 -5.79 20.92 -10.75
C ARG A 417 -6.68 22.04 -11.30
N ASP A 418 -6.14 22.80 -12.22
CA ASP A 418 -6.84 23.81 -13.00
C ASP A 418 -7.77 23.21 -14.06
N ASN A 419 -7.73 21.91 -14.28
CA ASN A 419 -8.63 21.17 -15.15
C ASN A 419 -9.05 19.85 -14.51
N HIS A 420 -10.25 19.39 -14.86
CA HIS A 420 -10.72 18.08 -14.45
C HIS A 420 -11.80 17.57 -15.40
N GLU A 421 -11.68 16.33 -15.84
CA GLU A 421 -12.68 15.69 -16.67
C GLU A 421 -13.86 15.24 -15.82
N LEU A 422 -15.07 15.69 -16.19
CA LEU A 422 -16.31 15.24 -15.60
C LEU A 422 -16.83 14.04 -16.38
N ASN A 423 -16.86 12.87 -15.76
CA ASN A 423 -17.35 11.65 -16.40
C ASN A 423 -18.88 11.73 -16.63
N SER A 424 -19.32 11.41 -17.84
CA SER A 424 -20.73 11.52 -18.24
C SER A 424 -21.67 10.59 -17.48
N GLU A 425 -21.22 9.36 -17.17
CA GLU A 425 -22.02 8.38 -16.43
C GLU A 425 -22.26 8.86 -14.99
N GLY A 426 -21.21 9.35 -14.31
CA GLY A 426 -21.32 9.91 -12.97
C GLY A 426 -22.16 11.17 -12.92
N MET A 427 -22.08 12.05 -13.93
CA MET A 427 -22.94 13.23 -14.03
C MET A 427 -24.41 12.84 -14.24
N LEU A 428 -24.68 11.84 -15.08
CA LEU A 428 -26.04 11.34 -15.30
C LEU A 428 -26.63 10.71 -14.03
N ASP A 429 -25.83 9.94 -13.28
CA ASP A 429 -26.24 9.41 -11.97
C ASP A 429 -26.61 10.54 -11.01
N LEU A 430 -25.77 11.57 -10.91
CA LEU A 430 -26.05 12.72 -10.04
C LEU A 430 -27.33 13.45 -10.45
N CYS A 431 -27.54 13.69 -11.74
CA CYS A 431 -28.77 14.30 -12.24
C CYS A 431 -30.01 13.48 -11.87
N LYS A 432 -29.96 12.15 -11.99
CA LYS A 432 -31.08 11.28 -11.59
C LYS A 432 -31.37 11.39 -10.09
N ARG A 433 -30.34 11.56 -9.24
CA ARG A 433 -30.50 11.80 -7.80
C ARG A 433 -31.14 13.16 -7.52
N MET A 434 -30.73 14.20 -8.25
CA MET A 434 -31.33 15.53 -8.15
C MET A 434 -32.80 15.54 -8.60
N GLU A 435 -33.13 14.87 -9.71
CA GLU A 435 -34.50 14.73 -10.22
C GLU A 435 -35.38 13.91 -9.27
N ALA A 436 -34.85 12.81 -8.72
CA ALA A 436 -35.56 11.99 -7.74
C ALA A 436 -35.90 12.79 -6.47
N ALA A 437 -35.01 13.67 -6.02
CA ALA A 437 -35.26 14.58 -4.91
C ALA A 437 -36.16 15.79 -5.26
N GLY A 438 -36.62 15.90 -6.51
CA GLY A 438 -37.52 16.98 -6.94
C GLY A 438 -36.84 18.34 -7.06
N MET A 439 -35.52 18.38 -7.28
CA MET A 439 -34.80 19.64 -7.50
C MET A 439 -35.26 20.30 -8.79
N LEU A 440 -35.28 21.63 -8.80
CA LEU A 440 -35.62 22.45 -9.98
C LEU A 440 -34.35 23.03 -10.62
N GLU A 441 -33.32 23.25 -9.82
CA GLU A 441 -32.02 23.74 -10.27
C GLU A 441 -30.91 22.78 -9.87
N PHE A 442 -29.86 22.69 -10.70
CA PHE A 442 -28.66 21.94 -10.37
C PHE A 442 -27.41 22.77 -10.62
N LEU A 443 -26.69 23.06 -9.53
CA LEU A 443 -25.39 23.72 -9.54
C LEU A 443 -24.29 22.67 -9.36
N MET A 444 -23.43 22.54 -10.37
CA MET A 444 -22.21 21.75 -10.27
C MET A 444 -21.07 22.67 -9.83
N VAL A 445 -20.57 22.44 -8.62
CA VAL A 445 -19.56 23.27 -7.95
C VAL A 445 -18.22 22.56 -7.96
N ILE A 446 -17.25 23.16 -8.64
CA ILE A 446 -15.86 22.73 -8.62
C ILE A 446 -15.16 23.37 -7.43
N VAL A 447 -14.70 22.53 -6.52
CA VAL A 447 -14.08 22.94 -5.26
C VAL A 447 -12.57 22.88 -5.42
N THR A 448 -11.89 24.01 -5.28
CA THR A 448 -10.44 24.11 -5.41
C THR A 448 -9.81 24.77 -4.19
N PRO A 449 -8.51 24.57 -3.93
CA PRO A 449 -7.74 25.50 -3.10
C PRO A 449 -7.79 26.93 -3.66
N MET A 450 -7.39 27.88 -2.83
CA MET A 450 -7.22 29.28 -3.22
C MET A 450 -6.24 29.43 -4.38
N ASN A 451 -6.53 30.37 -5.28
CA ASN A 451 -5.70 30.78 -6.42
C ASN A 451 -5.56 29.73 -7.52
N ILE A 452 -6.51 28.80 -7.64
CA ILE A 452 -6.61 27.93 -8.80
C ILE A 452 -7.61 28.56 -9.77
N ASN A 453 -7.17 28.87 -10.98
CA ASN A 453 -8.07 29.33 -12.03
C ASN A 453 -8.60 28.10 -12.80
N PHE A 454 -9.69 27.51 -12.32
CA PHE A 454 -10.22 26.29 -12.92
C PHE A 454 -10.87 26.60 -14.28
N GLN A 455 -10.62 25.74 -15.26
CA GLN A 455 -11.22 25.81 -16.59
C GLN A 455 -12.07 24.56 -16.85
N LEU A 456 -13.31 24.79 -17.28
CA LEU A 456 -14.16 23.69 -17.74
C LEU A 456 -13.51 22.98 -18.94
N PRO A 457 -13.65 21.65 -19.03
CA PRO A 457 -13.28 20.93 -20.25
C PRO A 457 -13.99 21.52 -21.47
N LYS A 458 -13.31 21.53 -22.63
CA LYS A 458 -13.88 22.03 -23.90
C LYS A 458 -15.23 21.38 -24.26
N LYS A 459 -15.43 20.15 -23.81
CA LYS A 459 -16.69 19.42 -23.94
C LYS A 459 -17.20 19.12 -22.55
N VAL A 460 -18.19 19.89 -22.11
CA VAL A 460 -18.92 19.62 -20.89
C VAL A 460 -20.09 18.70 -21.23
N TYR A 461 -20.29 17.66 -20.42
CA TYR A 461 -21.42 16.76 -20.62
C TYR A 461 -22.70 17.45 -20.16
N HIS A 462 -23.70 17.50 -21.05
CA HIS A 462 -25.04 17.98 -20.77
C HIS A 462 -26.00 16.79 -20.93
N PRO A 463 -26.35 16.09 -19.83
CA PRO A 463 -27.33 15.03 -19.91
C PRO A 463 -28.66 15.57 -20.43
N GLN A 464 -29.41 14.73 -21.16
CA GLN A 464 -30.77 15.04 -21.61
C GLN A 464 -31.74 14.91 -20.43
N THR A 465 -31.59 15.79 -19.44
CA THR A 465 -32.38 15.86 -18.21
C THR A 465 -33.23 17.12 -18.22
N LYS A 466 -34.27 17.17 -17.37
CA LYS A 466 -35.07 18.39 -17.21
C LYS A 466 -34.30 19.49 -16.48
N LEU A 467 -33.29 19.09 -15.71
CA LEU A 467 -32.41 19.99 -14.97
C LEU A 467 -31.38 20.64 -15.89
N GLN A 468 -31.37 21.98 -15.90
CA GLN A 468 -30.26 22.74 -16.47
C GLN A 468 -29.10 22.74 -15.46
N ILE A 469 -27.94 22.23 -15.89
CA ILE A 469 -26.73 22.24 -15.08
C ILE A 469 -26.00 23.55 -15.31
N ARG A 470 -25.72 24.28 -14.24
CA ARG A 470 -24.83 25.44 -14.24
C ARG A 470 -23.54 25.11 -13.50
N TYR A 471 -22.41 25.58 -14.02
CA TYR A 471 -21.10 25.24 -13.50
C TYR A 471 -20.47 26.44 -12.79
N TYR A 472 -20.08 26.20 -11.55
CA TYR A 472 -19.46 27.19 -10.67
C TYR A 472 -18.16 26.66 -10.10
N GLN A 473 -17.32 27.57 -9.63
CA GLN A 473 -16.14 27.28 -8.83
C GLN A 473 -16.29 27.92 -7.45
N VAL A 474 -15.88 27.20 -6.41
CA VAL A 474 -15.64 27.76 -5.09
C VAL A 474 -14.20 27.51 -4.70
N GLU A 475 -13.52 28.57 -4.29
CA GLU A 475 -12.17 28.47 -3.72
C GLU A 475 -12.29 28.35 -2.21
N LEU A 476 -11.65 27.33 -1.64
CA LEU A 476 -11.60 27.12 -0.21
C LEU A 476 -10.23 27.53 0.33
N ASP A 477 -10.24 28.50 1.24
CA ASP A 477 -9.11 28.78 2.12
C ASP A 477 -9.05 27.69 3.19
N LEU A 478 -8.07 26.80 3.09
CA LEU A 478 -7.79 25.76 4.08
C LEU A 478 -6.56 26.10 4.94
N GLY A 479 -6.03 27.31 4.81
CA GLY A 479 -4.85 27.75 5.54
C GLY A 479 -5.17 28.50 6.83
N HIS A 480 -4.13 28.64 7.66
CA HIS A 480 -4.12 29.15 9.03
C HIS A 480 -4.71 30.56 9.25
N ARG A 481 -5.02 31.31 8.18
CA ARG A 481 -5.31 32.74 8.28
C ARG A 481 -6.79 33.10 8.46
N ASN A 482 -7.77 32.21 8.24
CA ASN A 482 -9.19 32.60 8.19
C ASN A 482 -10.26 31.61 8.73
N ASN A 483 -9.92 30.58 9.51
CA ASN A 483 -10.84 29.45 9.79
C ASN A 483 -11.55 29.44 11.16
N TRP A 484 -12.21 30.54 11.55
CA TRP A 484 -13.13 30.55 12.72
C TRP A 484 -14.34 29.61 12.56
N LEU A 485 -14.64 29.18 11.33
CA LEU A 485 -15.80 28.35 10.97
C LEU A 485 -15.75 26.89 11.43
N PHE A 486 -14.59 26.39 11.87
CA PHE A 486 -14.44 24.99 12.26
C PHE A 486 -14.57 24.76 13.76
N GLU A 487 -14.55 25.80 14.59
CA GLU A 487 -14.75 25.68 16.03
C GLU A 487 -16.14 25.11 16.36
N THR A 488 -17.15 25.39 15.52
CA THR A 488 -18.55 24.98 15.74
C THR A 488 -18.90 23.56 15.31
N LEU A 489 -18.00 22.85 14.61
CA LEU A 489 -18.23 21.47 14.15
C LEU A 489 -17.67 20.39 15.08
N THR A 490 -17.03 20.79 16.17
CA THR A 490 -16.21 19.87 16.98
C THR A 490 -16.98 19.03 17.99
N ASP A 491 -18.23 19.37 18.30
CA ASP A 491 -18.98 18.69 19.38
C ASP A 491 -20.08 17.71 18.92
N ASP A 492 -20.63 17.82 17.69
CA ASP A 492 -21.86 17.07 17.32
C ASP A 492 -21.78 16.22 16.04
N VAL A 493 -20.64 16.17 15.33
CA VAL A 493 -20.50 15.22 14.21
C VAL A 493 -20.18 13.84 14.78
N ASP A 494 -21.23 13.06 15.04
CA ASP A 494 -21.13 11.65 15.38
C ASP A 494 -20.57 10.86 14.19
N TRP A 495 -19.25 10.83 14.07
CA TRP A 495 -18.61 9.93 13.12
C TRP A 495 -18.69 8.46 13.53
N ASP A 496 -19.18 8.11 14.73
CA ASP A 496 -19.42 6.70 15.07
C ASP A 496 -20.58 6.15 14.23
N SER A 497 -21.50 7.02 13.76
CA SER A 497 -22.47 6.71 12.70
C SER A 497 -21.91 6.76 11.25
N VAL A 498 -20.70 7.32 11.09
CA VAL A 498 -19.92 7.32 9.83
C VAL A 498 -18.89 6.19 9.83
N ILE A 499 -18.74 5.44 10.94
CA ILE A 499 -18.08 4.14 10.95
C ILE A 499 -18.87 3.26 9.98
N ILE A 500 -18.11 2.72 9.05
CA ILE A 500 -18.57 1.88 7.97
C ILE A 500 -19.20 0.64 8.60
N ASP A 501 -20.54 0.59 8.70
CA ASP A 501 -21.23 -0.70 8.62
C ASP A 501 -20.85 -1.28 7.26
N ALA A 502 -19.89 -2.21 7.27
CA ALA A 502 -19.36 -2.92 6.12
C ALA A 502 -20.45 -3.72 5.42
#